data_AF-A0A960BXK7-F1
#
_entry.id   AF-A0A960BXK7-F1
#
_cell.length_a   1.000
_cell.length_b   1.000
_cell.length_c   1.000
_cell.angle_alpha   90.00
_cell.angle_beta   90.00
_cell.angle_gamma   90.00
#
_symmetry.space_group_name_H-M   'P 1'
#
loop_
_entity.id
_entity.type
_entity.pdbx_description
1 polymer ?
#
loop_
_entity_poly.entity_id
_entity_poly.type
_entity_poly.pdbx_seq_one_letter_code
_entity_poly.pdbx_strand_id
1 'polypeptide(L)'
;MTTLKGADAGAYYVEALPNYYLDSGEPRGVWLGDAAGMLGLAGEVDDDAFLAVMAGMDPRRSDRHLGRACDETSVRGFDVTCSAPKSVSVMFGLGDAAVRGEVLAAHDAAVAALAGWIERHAHTRYRIGGEVAVVDAEGIVAAGFRQHTSRALDPQVHTHLVIANRVKSPDGRWL
;
A
#
# COMPACT_ATOMS: atom_id res chain seq x y z
N MET A 1 3.22 -6.19 -10.26
CA MET A 1 3.96 -5.26 -9.39
C MET A 1 4.51 -4.14 -10.26
N THR A 2 4.28 -2.90 -9.87
CA THR A 2 4.78 -1.69 -10.54
C THR A 2 5.67 -0.91 -9.58
N THR A 3 6.80 -0.40 -10.05
CA THR A 3 7.70 0.43 -9.23
C THR A 3 7.26 1.89 -9.28
N LEU A 4 7.12 2.52 -8.12
CA LEU A 4 6.72 3.92 -7.97
C LEU A 4 7.97 4.79 -7.81
N LYS A 5 8.15 5.80 -8.67
CA LYS A 5 9.30 6.71 -8.70
C LYS A 5 8.84 8.16 -8.85
N GLY A 6 9.69 9.10 -8.43
CA GLY A 6 9.40 10.54 -8.50
C GLY A 6 8.60 11.04 -7.31
N ALA A 7 8.54 12.36 -7.12
CA ALA A 7 7.85 12.97 -5.99
C ALA A 7 6.33 12.71 -5.99
N ASP A 8 5.72 12.63 -7.17
CA ASP A 8 4.26 12.55 -7.33
C ASP A 8 3.72 11.10 -7.32
N ALA A 9 4.57 10.12 -7.00
CA ALA A 9 4.22 8.70 -7.15
C ALA A 9 3.05 8.26 -6.23
N GLY A 10 2.79 9.01 -5.15
CA GLY A 10 1.66 8.78 -4.25
C GLY A 10 0.37 9.51 -4.66
N ALA A 11 0.48 10.67 -5.33
CA ALA A 11 -0.66 11.57 -5.61
C ALA A 11 -1.78 10.85 -6.39
N TYR A 12 -1.41 9.96 -7.31
CA TYR A 12 -2.37 9.16 -8.07
C TYR A 12 -3.37 8.42 -7.18
N TYR A 13 -2.96 7.84 -6.05
CA TYR A 13 -3.83 6.98 -5.23
C TYR A 13 -4.86 7.74 -4.38
N VAL A 14 -4.57 9.01 -4.06
CA VAL A 14 -5.41 9.83 -3.17
C VAL A 14 -6.15 10.93 -3.94
N GLU A 15 -5.60 11.43 -5.05
CA GLU A 15 -6.23 12.50 -5.84
C GLU A 15 -7.00 11.96 -7.04
N ALA A 16 -6.43 10.99 -7.76
CA ALA A 16 -6.95 10.56 -9.05
C ALA A 16 -7.73 9.24 -8.97
N LEU A 17 -7.19 8.22 -8.30
CA LEU A 17 -7.74 6.87 -8.21
C LEU A 17 -9.18 6.84 -7.66
N PRO A 18 -9.54 7.61 -6.61
CA PRO A 18 -10.92 7.64 -6.12
C PRO A 18 -11.91 8.23 -7.14
N ASN A 19 -11.42 9.06 -8.06
CA ASN A 19 -12.23 9.82 -9.02
C ASN A 19 -12.16 9.25 -10.46
N TYR A 20 -11.32 8.25 -10.70
CA TYR A 20 -10.83 7.90 -12.04
C TYR A 20 -11.90 7.31 -12.99
N TYR A 21 -12.98 6.72 -12.45
CA TYR A 21 -13.99 6.03 -13.26
C TYR A 21 -15.43 6.58 -13.13
N LEU A 22 -15.60 7.76 -12.50
CA LEU A 22 -16.88 8.47 -12.22
C LEU A 22 -17.62 7.97 -10.97
N ASP A 23 -17.84 8.90 -10.04
CA ASP A 23 -18.92 8.97 -9.02
C ASP A 23 -19.26 7.69 -8.21
N SER A 24 -18.32 6.76 -8.10
CA SER A 24 -18.49 5.49 -7.41
C SER A 24 -17.93 5.63 -6.00
N GLY A 25 -18.73 5.29 -4.99
CA GLY A 25 -18.34 5.26 -3.58
C GLY A 25 -17.29 4.20 -3.28
N GLU A 26 -16.15 4.23 -3.99
CA GLU A 26 -14.98 3.44 -3.71
C GLU A 26 -14.51 3.76 -2.28
N PRO A 27 -14.22 2.74 -1.48
CA PRO A 27 -13.85 2.95 -0.10
C PRO A 27 -12.52 3.71 -0.02
N ARG A 28 -12.33 4.43 1.08
CA ARG A 28 -11.00 4.93 1.42
C ARG A 28 -10.01 3.78 1.51
N GLY A 29 -8.74 4.07 1.21
CA GLY A 29 -7.67 3.11 1.41
C GLY A 29 -7.59 2.67 2.87
N VAL A 30 -6.99 1.51 3.14
CA VAL A 30 -6.79 1.00 4.51
C VAL A 30 -5.31 0.70 4.75
N TRP A 31 -4.81 1.12 5.91
CA TRP A 31 -3.45 0.84 6.35
C TRP A 31 -3.24 -0.64 6.70
N LEU A 32 -2.10 -1.18 6.27
CA LEU A 32 -1.66 -2.56 6.44
C LEU A 32 -0.18 -2.61 6.84
N GLY A 33 0.19 -3.64 7.60
CA GLY A 33 1.56 -3.89 8.06
C GLY A 33 1.86 -3.31 9.44
N ASP A 34 2.73 -4.00 10.19
CA ASP A 34 3.11 -3.68 11.56
C ASP A 34 3.86 -2.35 11.65
N ALA A 35 4.70 -2.03 10.65
CA ALA A 35 5.46 -0.78 10.64
C ALA A 35 4.54 0.44 10.40
N ALA A 36 3.39 0.27 9.74
CA ALA A 36 2.37 1.32 9.68
C ALA A 36 1.86 1.63 11.10
N GLY A 37 1.58 0.61 11.90
CA GLY A 37 1.21 0.75 13.31
C GLY A 37 2.26 1.47 14.15
N MET A 38 3.56 1.24 13.89
CA MET A 38 4.66 1.97 14.56
C MET A 38 4.68 3.48 14.24
N LEU A 39 4.18 3.85 13.07
CA LEU A 39 3.93 5.25 12.66
C LEU A 39 2.58 5.77 13.16
N GLY A 40 1.81 4.98 13.91
CA GLY A 40 0.48 5.35 14.39
C GLY A 40 -0.59 5.35 13.29
N LEU A 41 -0.33 4.66 12.18
CA LEU A 41 -1.23 4.55 11.04
C LEU A 41 -2.06 3.28 11.18
N ALA A 42 -3.38 3.42 11.23
CA ALA A 42 -4.32 2.32 11.35
C ALA A 42 -5.68 2.72 10.77
N GLY A 43 -6.45 1.74 10.30
CA GLY A 43 -7.76 1.99 9.72
C GLY A 43 -7.66 2.70 8.37
N GLU A 44 -8.56 3.66 8.13
CA GLU A 44 -8.62 4.38 6.87
C GLU A 44 -7.38 5.25 6.63
N VAL A 45 -7.01 5.36 5.37
CA VAL A 45 -5.92 6.21 4.90
C VAL A 45 -6.36 7.66 4.92
N ASP A 46 -5.58 8.46 5.63
CA ASP A 46 -5.55 9.92 5.51
C ASP A 46 -4.60 10.30 4.37
N ASP A 47 -5.03 11.22 3.51
CA ASP A 47 -4.34 11.53 2.26
C ASP A 47 -2.98 12.19 2.54
N ASP A 48 -2.93 13.13 3.49
CA ASP A 48 -1.69 13.82 3.88
C ASP A 48 -0.69 12.85 4.52
N ALA A 49 -1.16 11.96 5.39
CA ALA A 49 -0.32 10.92 5.98
C ALA A 49 0.26 9.97 4.93
N PHE A 50 -0.54 9.58 3.94
CA PHE A 50 -0.09 8.72 2.84
C PHE A 50 0.97 9.41 1.98
N LEU A 51 0.73 10.66 1.59
CA LEU A 51 1.69 11.45 0.81
C LEU A 51 3.00 11.65 1.58
N ALA A 52 2.94 11.92 2.89
CA ALA A 52 4.11 12.04 3.74
C ALA A 52 4.95 10.74 3.75
N VAL A 53 4.30 9.58 3.94
CA VAL A 53 4.99 8.28 3.90
C VAL A 53 5.63 8.02 2.54
N MET A 54 4.92 8.30 1.44
CA MET A 54 5.45 8.14 0.08
C MET A 54 6.60 9.12 -0.22
N ALA A 55 6.62 10.28 0.45
CA ALA A 55 7.73 11.22 0.42
C ALA A 55 8.93 10.77 1.28
N GLY A 56 8.78 9.73 2.10
CA GLY A 56 9.79 9.25 3.05
C GLY A 56 9.83 10.05 4.35
N MET A 57 8.69 10.59 4.79
CA MET A 57 8.54 11.40 6.01
C MET A 57 7.67 10.69 7.04
N ASP A 58 7.94 10.92 8.33
CA ASP A 58 7.06 10.48 9.43
C ASP A 58 5.81 11.39 9.45
N PRO A 59 4.59 10.86 9.20
CA PRO A 59 3.39 11.68 9.11
C PRO A 59 3.00 12.33 10.44
N ARG A 60 3.53 11.86 11.58
CA ARG A 60 3.30 12.47 12.90
C ARG A 60 4.36 13.52 13.25
N ARG A 61 5.47 13.56 12.52
CA ARG A 61 6.65 14.39 12.79
C ARG A 61 7.26 14.84 11.48
N SER A 62 6.78 15.96 10.96
CA SER A 62 7.19 16.50 9.67
C SER A 62 8.68 16.87 9.58
N ASP A 63 9.39 16.95 10.71
CA ASP A 63 10.84 17.16 10.80
C ASP A 63 11.66 15.86 10.72
N ARG A 64 11.01 14.70 10.71
CA ARG A 64 11.65 13.38 10.74
C ARG A 64 11.53 12.65 9.41
N HIS A 65 12.67 12.40 8.79
CA HIS A 65 12.78 11.49 7.65
C HIS A 65 12.75 10.03 8.08
N LEU A 66 12.07 9.19 7.30
CA LEU A 66 12.18 7.75 7.34
C LEU A 66 13.33 7.36 6.41
N GLY A 67 14.53 7.16 6.94
CA GLY A 67 15.71 6.82 6.14
C GLY A 67 16.25 7.99 5.31
N ARG A 68 16.86 7.67 4.16
CA ARG A 68 17.51 8.68 3.30
C ARG A 68 16.45 9.55 2.62
N ALA A 69 16.71 10.86 2.52
CA ALA A 69 15.89 11.76 1.72
C ALA A 69 15.83 11.28 0.26
N CYS A 70 14.62 11.26 -0.30
CA CYS A 70 14.41 10.89 -1.69
C CYS A 70 14.71 12.06 -2.64
N ASP A 71 15.23 11.71 -3.82
CA ASP A 71 15.30 12.56 -5.00
C ASP A 71 14.29 12.08 -6.08
N GLU A 72 14.31 12.72 -7.26
CA GLU A 72 13.44 12.38 -8.39
C GLU A 72 13.66 10.96 -8.94
N THR A 73 14.85 10.39 -8.73
CA THR A 73 15.19 9.05 -9.23
C THR A 73 14.86 7.95 -8.21
N SER A 74 14.55 8.35 -6.98
CA SER A 74 14.34 7.45 -5.85
C SER A 74 13.06 6.65 -6.03
N VAL A 75 13.16 5.35 -5.75
CA VAL A 75 11.99 4.47 -5.63
C VAL A 75 11.26 4.83 -4.34
N ARG A 76 10.01 5.27 -4.48
CA ARG A 76 9.12 5.64 -3.37
C ARG A 76 8.40 4.43 -2.78
N GLY A 77 8.11 3.45 -3.61
CA GLY A 77 7.36 2.27 -3.20
C GLY A 77 7.10 1.33 -4.36
N PHE A 78 6.25 0.35 -4.08
CA PHE A 78 5.82 -0.67 -5.03
C PHE A 78 4.30 -0.81 -4.95
N ASP A 79 3.66 -0.90 -6.11
CA ASP A 79 2.24 -1.22 -6.22
C ASP A 79 2.09 -2.70 -6.59
N VAL A 80 1.54 -3.47 -5.66
CA VAL A 80 1.13 -4.86 -5.88
C VAL A 80 -0.38 -4.88 -6.12
N THR A 81 -0.78 -4.76 -7.39
CA THR A 81 -2.19 -4.85 -7.78
C THR A 81 -2.71 -6.28 -7.66
N CYS A 82 -3.59 -6.50 -6.69
CA CYS A 82 -4.24 -7.77 -6.40
C CYS A 82 -5.58 -7.82 -7.14
N SER A 83 -5.66 -8.54 -8.26
CA SER A 83 -6.88 -8.63 -9.05
C SER A 83 -7.60 -9.94 -8.81
N ALA A 84 -8.88 -9.89 -8.41
CA ALA A 84 -9.70 -11.08 -8.31
C ALA A 84 -9.92 -11.70 -9.71
N PRO A 85 -10.11 -13.03 -9.81
CA PRO A 85 -10.52 -13.65 -11.07
C PRO A 85 -11.79 -13.00 -11.63
N LYS A 86 -11.91 -12.92 -12.96
CA LYS A 86 -13.05 -12.24 -13.61
C LYS A 86 -14.41 -12.83 -13.17
N SER A 87 -14.51 -14.15 -12.99
CA SER A 87 -15.72 -14.80 -12.50
C SER A 87 -16.14 -14.31 -11.10
N VAL A 88 -15.18 -14.09 -10.19
CA VAL A 88 -15.42 -13.52 -8.86
C VAL A 88 -15.88 -12.07 -8.97
N SER A 89 -15.27 -11.30 -9.87
CA SER A 89 -15.69 -9.91 -10.11
C SER A 89 -17.09 -9.81 -10.72
N VAL A 90 -17.47 -10.75 -11.59
CA VAL A 90 -18.83 -10.86 -12.15
C VAL A 90 -19.83 -11.26 -11.05
N MET A 91 -19.46 -12.16 -10.15
CA MET A 91 -20.27 -12.52 -8.98
C MET A 91 -20.54 -11.30 -8.08
N PHE A 92 -19.54 -10.44 -7.86
CA PHE A 92 -19.75 -9.15 -7.20
C PHE A 92 -20.71 -8.24 -8.00
N GLY A 93 -20.48 -8.07 -9.30
CA GLY A 93 -21.29 -7.17 -10.13
C GLY A 93 -22.77 -7.57 -10.21
N LEU A 94 -23.05 -8.86 -10.33
CA LEU A 94 -24.41 -9.40 -10.54
C LEU A 94 -25.09 -9.93 -9.26
N GLY A 95 -24.33 -10.16 -8.19
CA GLY A 95 -24.84 -10.68 -6.93
C GLY A 95 -25.67 -9.65 -6.15
N ASP A 96 -26.48 -10.15 -5.22
CA ASP A 96 -27.19 -9.31 -4.26
C ASP A 96 -26.23 -8.72 -3.21
N ALA A 97 -26.78 -7.95 -2.26
CA ALA A 97 -25.97 -7.28 -1.23
C ALA A 97 -25.18 -8.28 -0.35
N ALA A 98 -25.73 -9.46 -0.08
CA ALA A 98 -25.06 -10.47 0.73
C ALA A 98 -23.88 -11.07 -0.03
N VAL A 99 -24.10 -11.51 -1.28
CA VAL A 99 -23.04 -12.05 -2.16
C VAL A 99 -21.94 -11.03 -2.39
N ARG A 100 -22.29 -9.76 -2.64
CA ARG A 100 -21.32 -8.66 -2.77
C ARG A 100 -20.46 -8.52 -1.52
N GLY A 101 -21.08 -8.51 -0.35
CA GLY A 101 -20.39 -8.42 0.93
C GLY A 101 -19.39 -9.56 1.13
N GLU A 102 -19.80 -10.80 0.85
CA GLU A 102 -18.94 -11.98 0.98
C GLU A 102 -17.75 -11.95 0.01
N VAL A 103 -17.97 -11.57 -1.26
CA VAL A 103 -16.90 -11.44 -2.25
C VAL A 103 -15.87 -10.39 -1.81
N LEU A 104 -16.35 -9.22 -1.35
CA LEU A 104 -15.48 -8.15 -0.87
C LEU A 104 -14.70 -8.56 0.39
N ALA A 105 -15.35 -9.21 1.36
CA ALA A 105 -14.68 -9.67 2.58
C ALA A 105 -13.61 -10.74 2.28
N ALA A 106 -13.90 -11.68 1.37
CA ALA A 106 -12.94 -12.69 0.94
C ALA A 106 -11.74 -12.08 0.22
N HIS A 107 -11.98 -11.09 -0.65
CA HIS A 107 -10.93 -10.34 -1.34
C HIS A 107 -10.03 -9.58 -0.35
N ASP A 108 -10.63 -8.84 0.59
CA ASP A 108 -9.88 -8.09 1.61
C ASP A 108 -9.03 -9.02 2.49
N ALA A 109 -9.59 -10.16 2.90
CA ALA A 109 -8.87 -11.17 3.67
C ALA A 109 -7.67 -11.74 2.87
N ALA A 110 -7.83 -11.96 1.57
CA ALA A 110 -6.75 -12.42 0.70
C ALA A 110 -5.64 -11.36 0.56
N VAL A 111 -6.00 -10.09 0.40
CA VAL A 111 -5.04 -8.96 0.35
C VAL A 111 -4.29 -8.83 1.67
N ALA A 112 -4.98 -8.91 2.82
CA ALA A 112 -4.35 -8.87 4.13
C ALA A 112 -3.40 -10.05 4.36
N ALA A 113 -3.78 -11.27 3.93
CA ALA A 113 -2.92 -12.44 3.99
C ALA A 113 -1.66 -12.29 3.12
N LEU A 114 -1.79 -11.72 1.92
CA LEU A 114 -0.65 -11.40 1.06
C LEU A 114 0.25 -10.35 1.71
N ALA A 115 -0.31 -9.25 2.25
CA ALA A 115 0.47 -8.22 2.93
C ALA A 115 1.27 -8.80 4.09
N GLY A 116 0.66 -9.64 4.93
CA GLY A 116 1.37 -10.33 6.01
C GLY A 116 2.42 -11.33 5.52
N TRP A 117 2.21 -11.97 4.36
CA TRP A 117 3.25 -12.81 3.74
C TRP A 117 4.44 -11.97 3.26
N ILE A 118 4.18 -10.83 2.58
CA ILE A 118 5.23 -9.92 2.11
C ILE A 118 6.02 -9.38 3.31
N GLU A 119 5.32 -8.99 4.38
CA GLU A 119 5.93 -8.47 5.60
C GLU A 119 6.94 -9.44 6.22
N ARG A 120 6.60 -10.73 6.30
CA ARG A 120 7.52 -11.77 6.82
C ARG A 120 8.75 -12.02 5.94
N HIS A 121 8.75 -11.54 4.70
CA HIS A 121 9.86 -11.67 3.76
C HIS A 121 10.46 -10.29 3.40
N ALA A 122 10.11 -9.24 4.14
CA ALA A 122 10.67 -7.92 3.94
C ALA A 122 12.07 -7.86 4.54
N HIS A 123 13.05 -7.42 3.75
CA HIS A 123 14.42 -7.26 4.18
C HIS A 123 14.92 -5.85 3.90
N THR A 124 15.90 -5.41 4.68
CA THR A 124 16.66 -4.18 4.43
C THR A 124 18.15 -4.45 4.48
N ARG A 125 18.92 -3.47 4.01
CA ARG A 125 20.39 -3.52 3.99
C ARG A 125 20.96 -2.35 4.74
N TYR A 126 21.97 -2.59 5.57
CA TYR A 126 22.82 -1.53 6.12
C TYR A 126 24.25 -2.02 6.26
N ARG A 127 25.18 -1.07 6.51
CA ARG A 127 26.61 -1.38 6.61
C ARG A 127 27.03 -1.61 8.05
N ILE A 128 27.77 -2.69 8.28
CA ILE A 128 28.45 -3.01 9.55
C ILE A 128 29.93 -3.19 9.23
N GLY A 129 30.81 -2.37 9.82
CA GLY A 129 32.26 -2.49 9.60
C GLY A 129 32.72 -2.31 8.15
N GLY A 130 31.91 -1.66 7.29
CA GLY A 130 32.19 -1.49 5.86
C GLY A 130 31.56 -2.56 4.95
N GLU A 131 31.09 -3.67 5.52
CA GLU A 131 30.41 -4.74 4.79
C GLU A 131 28.90 -4.51 4.75
N VAL A 132 28.24 -4.98 3.69
CA VAL A 132 26.78 -4.91 3.56
C VAL A 132 26.17 -6.15 4.20
N ALA A 133 25.35 -5.94 5.23
CA ALA A 133 24.51 -6.98 5.82
C ALA A 133 23.08 -6.85 5.31
N VAL A 134 22.43 -7.99 5.04
CA VAL A 134 20.99 -8.07 4.79
C VAL A 134 20.33 -8.59 6.06
N VAL A 135 19.30 -7.90 6.51
CA VAL A 135 18.55 -8.25 7.72
C VAL A 135 17.06 -8.21 7.44
N ASP A 136 16.30 -8.92 8.26
CA ASP A 136 14.84 -8.83 8.28
C ASP A 136 14.41 -7.43 8.74
N ALA A 137 13.38 -6.89 8.10
CA ALA A 137 12.74 -5.66 8.50
C ALA A 137 11.77 -5.90 9.67
N GLU A 138 11.58 -4.90 10.52
CA GLU A 138 10.52 -4.86 11.54
C GLU A 138 9.20 -4.36 10.93
N GLY A 139 8.70 -5.10 9.94
CA GLY A 139 7.41 -4.81 9.31
C GLY A 139 7.47 -3.95 8.05
N ILE A 140 6.31 -3.75 7.42
CA ILE A 140 6.12 -2.89 6.25
C ILE A 140 5.11 -1.78 6.53
N VAL A 141 5.20 -0.69 5.76
CA VAL A 141 4.15 0.34 5.71
C VAL A 141 3.44 0.18 4.36
N ALA A 142 2.18 -0.24 4.39
CA ALA A 142 1.40 -0.45 3.17
C ALA A 142 -0.01 0.14 3.27
N ALA A 143 -0.57 0.53 2.13
CA ALA A 143 -1.94 1.01 2.00
C ALA A 143 -2.65 0.22 0.90
N GLY A 144 -3.84 -0.32 1.20
CA GLY A 144 -4.67 -1.04 0.24
C GLY A 144 -5.80 -0.16 -0.28
N PHE A 145 -5.78 0.18 -1.57
CA PHE A 145 -6.84 0.94 -2.24
C PHE A 145 -7.67 0.00 -3.13
N ARG A 146 -8.87 -0.36 -2.67
CA ARG A 146 -9.77 -1.26 -3.40
C ARG A 146 -10.55 -0.49 -4.46
N GLN A 147 -10.73 -1.13 -5.61
CA GLN A 147 -11.56 -0.69 -6.72
C GLN A 147 -12.43 -1.84 -7.22
N HIS A 148 -13.56 -1.51 -7.86
CA HIS A 148 -14.52 -2.51 -8.35
C HIS A 148 -14.75 -2.51 -9.86
N THR A 149 -14.11 -1.60 -10.60
CA THR A 149 -14.39 -1.39 -12.02
C THR A 149 -13.11 -1.36 -12.86
N SER A 150 -13.15 -1.93 -14.07
CA SER A 150 -12.02 -1.89 -14.99
C SER A 150 -12.01 -0.63 -15.86
N ARG A 151 -10.94 -0.47 -16.66
CA ARG A 151 -10.85 0.50 -17.77
C ARG A 151 -11.98 0.39 -18.80
N ALA A 152 -12.50 -0.80 -19.01
CA ALA A 152 -13.60 -1.08 -19.94
C ALA A 152 -14.98 -0.97 -19.26
N LEU A 153 -15.03 -0.47 -18.03
CA LEU A 153 -16.25 -0.33 -17.21
C LEU A 153 -16.96 -1.66 -16.90
N ASP A 154 -16.24 -2.78 -16.97
CA ASP A 154 -16.74 -4.09 -16.55
C ASP A 154 -16.32 -4.41 -15.10
N PRO A 155 -17.08 -5.25 -14.37
CA PRO A 155 -16.75 -5.59 -12.99
C PRO A 155 -15.33 -6.15 -12.85
N GLN A 156 -14.53 -5.52 -12.00
CA GLN A 156 -13.18 -5.94 -11.69
C GLN A 156 -12.85 -5.56 -10.24
N VAL A 157 -13.04 -6.50 -9.32
CA VAL A 157 -12.60 -6.32 -7.94
C VAL A 157 -11.08 -6.45 -7.91
N HIS A 158 -10.41 -5.38 -7.50
CA HIS A 158 -8.97 -5.37 -7.35
C HIS A 158 -8.54 -4.40 -6.25
N THR A 159 -7.35 -4.62 -5.69
CA THR A 159 -6.74 -3.72 -4.71
C THR A 159 -5.34 -3.35 -5.12
N HIS A 160 -5.04 -2.06 -5.17
CA HIS A 160 -3.68 -1.56 -5.22
C HIS A 160 -3.09 -1.64 -3.82
N LEU A 161 -2.24 -2.65 -3.57
CA LEU A 161 -1.46 -2.73 -2.33
C LEU A 161 -0.18 -1.94 -2.53
N VAL A 162 -0.19 -0.67 -2.13
CA VAL A 162 0.94 0.24 -2.23
C VAL A 162 1.82 0.08 -1.00
N ILE A 163 3.05 -0.38 -1.20
CA ILE A 163 4.03 -0.63 -0.16
C ILE A 163 5.10 0.46 -0.25
N ALA A 164 5.25 1.24 0.82
CA ALA A 164 6.30 2.25 0.88
C ALA A 164 7.67 1.57 0.85
N ASN A 165 8.62 2.15 0.11
CA ASN A 165 10.00 1.67 0.09
C ASN A 165 10.75 2.18 1.32
N ARG A 166 10.16 1.95 2.50
CA ARG A 166 10.67 2.34 3.81
C ARG A 166 10.33 1.27 4.82
N VAL A 167 11.35 0.85 5.55
CA VAL A 167 11.20 -0.17 6.59
C VAL A 167 12.04 0.20 7.80
N LYS A 168 11.65 -0.33 8.94
CA LYS A 168 12.41 -0.19 10.17
C LYS A 168 13.37 -1.38 10.30
N SER A 169 14.64 -1.13 10.56
CA SER A 169 15.63 -2.18 10.85
C SER A 169 15.57 -2.61 12.32
N PRO A 170 16.11 -3.79 12.67
CA PRO A 170 16.13 -4.31 14.04
C PRO A 170 16.87 -3.42 15.06
N ASP A 171 17.70 -2.50 14.59
CA ASP A 171 18.39 -1.51 15.44
C ASP A 171 17.57 -0.23 15.67
N GLY A 172 16.31 -0.20 15.22
CA GLY A 172 15.37 0.90 15.43
C GLY A 172 15.43 2.01 14.38
N ARG A 173 16.38 1.98 13.44
CA ARG A 173 16.50 2.97 12.36
C ARG A 173 15.46 2.71 11.28
N TRP A 174 15.05 3.78 10.59
CA TRP A 174 14.29 3.66 9.35
C TRP A 174 15.26 3.74 8.17
N LEU A 175 15.03 2.92 7.16
CA LEU A 175 15.86 2.79 5.96
C LEU A 175 15.02 2.86 4.69
#